data_AF-A0A1V6IXW8-F1
#
_entry.id   AF-A0A1V6IXW8-F1
#
_cell.length_a   1.000
_cell.length_b   1.000
_cell.length_c   1.000
_cell.angle_alpha   90.00
_cell.angle_beta   90.00
_cell.angle_gamma   90.00
#
_symmetry.space_group_name_H-M   'P 1'
#
loop_
_entity.id
_entity.type
_entity.pdbx_description
1 polymer ?
#
loop_
_entity_poly.entity_id
_entity_poly.type
_entity_poly.pdbx_seq_one_letter_code
_entity_poly.pdbx_strand_id
1 'polypeptide(L)'
;MKKLMIALAIVALASVAQAELLATWTADGAQNLAGASTVQTGGLTYNFTMVSGSGWASGGTPAGATYAGAGADAADAATAYADGQYLYFTWDTDYTLSLDSVSAFYTRANTGGQNAQWGTIISSNWTSIGTAITAITTATPTTSTAPITTTFSGVSGLESGQLGVAFYGGTSSANTAWVRFDSRPSATPQVALSINGTMESAGPIPEPATMSLLGLGALAMVLRRKMSK
;
A
#
# COMPACT_ATOMS: atom_id res chain seq x y z
N MET A 1 10.34 -29.20 33.07
CA MET A 1 10.32 -27.74 33.29
C MET A 1 11.27 -26.98 32.35
N LYS A 2 12.57 -27.32 32.26
CA LYS A 2 13.51 -26.62 31.34
C LYS A 2 13.12 -26.65 29.84
N LYS A 3 12.54 -27.76 29.35
CA LYS A 3 12.08 -27.87 27.94
C LYS A 3 10.85 -27.02 27.61
N LEU A 4 9.99 -26.76 28.60
CA LEU A 4 8.79 -25.93 28.43
C LEU A 4 9.15 -24.44 28.35
N MET A 5 10.17 -24.01 29.11
CA MET A 5 10.68 -22.63 29.06
C MET A 5 11.41 -22.32 27.75
N ILE A 6 12.08 -23.30 27.14
CA ILE A 6 12.74 -23.12 25.83
C ILE A 6 11.70 -22.98 24.71
N ALA A 7 10.63 -23.80 24.74
CA ALA A 7 9.53 -23.65 23.78
C ALA A 7 8.82 -22.29 23.93
N LEU A 8 8.59 -21.83 25.16
CA LEU A 8 7.97 -20.53 25.41
C LEU A 8 8.89 -19.36 25.02
N ALA A 9 10.21 -19.49 25.19
CA ALA A 9 11.19 -18.51 24.75
C ALA A 9 11.33 -18.45 23.22
N ILE A 10 11.25 -19.58 22.52
CA ILE A 10 11.26 -19.63 21.04
C ILE A 10 9.97 -19.03 20.45
N VAL A 11 8.82 -19.25 21.10
CA VAL A 11 7.55 -18.62 20.72
C VAL A 11 7.54 -17.11 21.04
N ALA A 12 8.16 -16.69 22.14
CA ALA A 12 8.27 -15.26 22.51
C ALA A 12 9.31 -14.49 21.69
N LEU A 13 10.34 -15.15 21.15
CA LEU A 13 11.31 -14.55 20.22
C LEU A 13 10.75 -14.34 18.81
N ALA A 14 9.60 -14.95 18.48
CA ALA A 14 8.88 -14.74 17.23
C ALA A 14 7.89 -13.56 17.26
N SER A 15 7.69 -12.90 18.41
CA SER A 15 6.63 -11.89 18.56
C SER A 15 7.12 -10.44 18.62
N VAL A 16 8.36 -10.15 18.22
CA VAL A 16 8.74 -8.76 17.94
C VAL A 16 8.37 -8.51 16.48
N ALA A 17 7.10 -8.19 16.24
CA ALA A 17 6.64 -7.66 14.96
C ALA A 17 7.40 -6.36 14.69
N GLN A 18 8.54 -6.48 14.02
CA GLN A 18 9.25 -5.33 13.48
C GLN A 18 8.54 -4.96 12.17
N ALA A 19 8.26 -3.66 12.00
CA ALA A 19 7.74 -3.13 10.75
C ALA A 19 8.57 -3.64 9.57
N GLU A 20 7.96 -4.43 8.69
CA GLU A 20 8.58 -4.92 7.47
C GLU A 20 8.22 -3.97 6.33
N LEU A 21 9.15 -3.78 5.40
CA LEU A 21 8.86 -3.09 4.14
C LEU A 21 8.00 -4.00 3.27
N LEU A 22 6.72 -3.67 3.11
CA LEU A 22 5.74 -4.52 2.43
C LEU A 22 5.65 -4.23 0.93
N ALA A 23 5.73 -2.95 0.56
CA ALA A 23 5.57 -2.51 -0.83
C ALA A 23 6.36 -1.24 -1.12
N THR A 24 6.84 -1.11 -2.36
CA THR A 24 7.48 0.10 -2.87
C THR A 24 6.99 0.42 -4.28
N TRP A 25 7.01 1.69 -4.66
CA TRP A 25 6.78 2.12 -6.04
C TRP A 25 7.91 3.02 -6.50
N THR A 26 8.59 2.61 -7.56
CA THR A 26 9.60 3.36 -8.29
C THR A 26 9.17 3.41 -9.75
N ALA A 27 9.00 4.62 -10.29
CA ALA A 27 8.57 4.75 -11.69
C ALA A 27 9.76 4.64 -12.64
N ASP A 28 9.52 4.06 -13.82
CA ASP A 28 10.45 4.08 -14.97
C ASP A 28 9.92 5.00 -16.09
N GLY A 29 9.21 6.05 -15.71
CA GLY A 29 8.58 6.99 -16.64
C GLY A 29 7.40 7.72 -16.04
N ALA A 30 6.79 8.58 -16.85
CA ALA A 30 5.65 9.39 -16.44
C ALA A 30 4.38 8.54 -16.44
N GLN A 31 3.73 8.44 -15.28
CA GLN A 31 2.49 7.68 -15.10
C GLN A 31 1.36 8.63 -14.70
N ASN A 32 0.30 8.67 -15.51
CA ASN A 32 -0.91 9.42 -15.20
C ASN A 32 -1.89 8.50 -14.45
N LEU A 33 -2.30 8.92 -13.26
CA LEU A 33 -3.16 8.16 -12.37
C LEU A 33 -4.63 8.18 -12.82
N ALA A 34 -5.06 8.98 -13.80
CA ALA A 34 -6.48 9.11 -14.17
C ALA A 34 -7.17 7.86 -14.75
N GLY A 35 -6.49 6.73 -14.84
CA GLY A 35 -7.10 5.44 -15.21
C GLY A 35 -6.13 4.27 -15.11
N ALA A 36 -5.08 4.40 -14.30
CA ALA A 36 -4.00 3.43 -14.25
C ALA A 36 -3.91 2.79 -12.86
N SER A 37 -3.86 1.47 -12.84
CA SER A 37 -3.36 0.70 -11.70
C SER A 37 -1.86 0.48 -11.88
N THR A 38 -1.08 0.73 -10.84
CA THR A 38 0.37 0.55 -10.85
C THR A 38 0.78 -0.54 -9.86
N VAL A 39 1.36 -1.61 -10.37
CA VAL A 39 1.92 -2.68 -9.53
C VAL A 39 3.17 -2.16 -8.79
N GLN A 40 3.37 -2.63 -7.57
CA GLN A 40 4.58 -2.35 -6.81
C GLN A 40 5.87 -2.77 -7.55
N THR A 41 6.97 -2.12 -7.22
CA THR A 41 8.32 -2.46 -7.67
C THR A 41 8.93 -3.52 -6.75
N GLY A 42 9.49 -4.58 -7.33
CA GLY A 42 10.35 -5.55 -6.61
C GLY A 42 9.67 -6.50 -5.64
N GLY A 43 8.34 -6.44 -5.45
CA GLY A 43 7.61 -7.29 -4.50
C GLY A 43 6.67 -8.30 -5.17
N LEU A 44 6.89 -9.60 -4.92
CA LEU A 44 6.02 -10.69 -5.39
C LEU A 44 5.24 -11.39 -4.27
N THR A 45 5.46 -11.01 -3.00
CA THR A 45 4.90 -11.76 -1.86
C THR A 45 3.41 -11.50 -1.65
N TYR A 46 2.98 -10.23 -1.67
CA TYR A 46 1.58 -9.86 -1.37
C TYR A 46 0.87 -9.16 -2.54
N ASN A 47 1.54 -8.99 -3.69
CA ASN A 47 0.96 -8.43 -4.91
C ASN A 47 0.30 -7.04 -4.75
N PHE A 48 0.95 -6.12 -4.03
CA PHE A 48 0.42 -4.77 -3.87
C PHE A 48 0.29 -4.04 -5.21
N THR A 49 -0.84 -3.37 -5.38
CA THR A 49 -1.17 -2.52 -6.52
C THR A 49 -1.75 -1.21 -6.00
N MET A 50 -1.21 -0.10 -6.49
CA MET A 50 -1.74 1.24 -6.28
C MET A 50 -2.80 1.50 -7.36
N VAL A 51 -4.03 1.78 -6.95
CA VAL A 51 -5.17 1.99 -7.84
C VAL A 51 -5.73 3.39 -7.61
N SER A 52 -6.17 4.05 -8.68
CA SER A 52 -6.76 5.37 -8.60
C SER A 52 -8.28 5.33 -8.52
N GLY A 53 -8.84 6.32 -7.81
CA GLY A 53 -10.25 6.67 -7.96
C GLY A 53 -10.53 7.25 -9.35
N SER A 54 -11.81 7.34 -9.73
CA SER A 54 -12.23 7.77 -11.06
C SER A 54 -12.30 9.29 -11.25
N GLY A 55 -11.96 10.08 -10.23
CA GLY A 55 -12.17 11.53 -10.18
C GLY A 55 -11.06 12.40 -10.76
N TRP A 56 -9.95 11.80 -11.16
CA TRP A 56 -8.79 12.53 -11.66
C TRP A 56 -9.01 13.08 -13.07
N ALA A 57 -8.61 14.33 -13.31
CA ALA A 57 -8.64 14.94 -14.63
C ALA A 57 -7.65 14.24 -15.58
N SER A 58 -8.12 13.90 -16.78
CA SER A 58 -7.30 13.29 -17.82
C SER A 58 -6.37 14.32 -18.50
N GLY A 59 -5.25 13.84 -19.07
CA GLY A 59 -4.36 14.68 -19.86
C GLY A 59 -3.34 15.52 -19.08
N GLY A 60 -3.20 15.31 -17.76
CA GLY A 60 -2.03 15.81 -17.04
C GLY A 60 -0.75 15.25 -17.67
N THR A 61 0.26 16.09 -17.85
CA THR A 61 1.54 15.71 -18.47
C THR A 61 2.63 15.63 -17.39
N PRO A 62 2.68 14.56 -16.56
CA PRO A 62 3.81 14.36 -15.68
C PRO A 62 5.09 14.28 -16.51
N ALA A 63 6.15 14.96 -16.06
CA ALA A 63 7.48 14.75 -16.64
C ALA A 63 8.15 13.55 -15.96
N GLY A 64 9.01 12.81 -16.67
CA GLY A 64 9.90 11.73 -16.16
C GLY A 64 9.29 10.72 -15.19
N ALA A 65 10.13 9.97 -14.46
CA ALA A 65 9.74 8.93 -13.50
C ALA A 65 8.89 9.46 -12.33
N THR A 66 7.56 9.49 -12.48
CA THR A 66 6.59 10.00 -11.49
C THR A 66 5.20 9.38 -11.65
N TYR A 67 4.40 9.45 -10.58
CA TYR A 67 2.98 9.07 -10.59
C TYR A 67 2.11 10.29 -10.27
N ALA A 68 1.38 10.84 -11.23
CA ALA A 68 0.63 12.10 -11.07
C ALA A 68 -0.87 11.96 -11.30
N GLY A 69 -1.66 12.59 -10.45
CA GLY A 69 -3.10 12.82 -10.62
C GLY A 69 -3.38 14.32 -10.71
N ALA A 70 -4.35 14.71 -11.54
CA ALA A 70 -4.73 16.11 -11.71
C ALA A 70 -6.15 16.41 -11.20
N GLY A 71 -6.33 17.63 -10.71
CA GLY A 71 -7.64 18.15 -10.32
C GLY A 71 -8.03 17.97 -8.85
N ALA A 72 -7.08 17.68 -7.95
CA ALA A 72 -7.29 17.54 -6.49
C ALA A 72 -7.73 18.85 -5.79
N ASP A 73 -8.87 19.41 -6.19
CA ASP A 73 -9.43 20.70 -5.77
C ASP A 73 -10.52 20.60 -4.68
N ALA A 74 -10.86 19.39 -4.25
CA ALA A 74 -11.74 19.16 -3.12
C ALA A 74 -11.26 19.90 -1.84
N ALA A 75 -12.20 20.34 -1.00
CA ALA A 75 -11.89 21.15 0.19
C ALA A 75 -11.21 20.34 1.31
N ASP A 76 -11.54 19.05 1.43
CA ASP A 76 -11.03 18.14 2.44
C ASP A 76 -10.93 16.69 1.91
N ALA A 77 -10.36 15.80 2.72
CA ALA A 77 -10.10 14.41 2.35
C ALA A 77 -11.38 13.59 2.08
N ALA A 78 -12.45 13.83 2.84
CA ALA A 78 -13.71 13.11 2.67
C ALA A 78 -14.42 13.52 1.37
N THR A 79 -14.37 14.81 1.05
CA THR A 79 -14.84 15.36 -0.22
C THR A 79 -14.02 14.83 -1.38
N ALA A 80 -12.68 14.79 -1.27
CA ALA A 80 -11.80 14.21 -2.28
C ALA A 80 -12.10 12.72 -2.52
N TYR A 81 -12.41 11.94 -1.48
CA TYR A 81 -12.86 10.57 -1.62
C TYR A 81 -14.19 10.48 -2.40
N ALA A 82 -15.19 11.29 -2.04
CA ALA A 82 -16.47 11.34 -2.73
C ALA A 82 -16.34 11.74 -4.21
N ASP A 83 -15.43 12.66 -4.51
CA ASP A 83 -15.15 13.13 -5.87
C ASP A 83 -14.27 12.15 -6.67
N GLY A 84 -13.72 11.11 -6.03
CA GLY A 84 -12.84 10.12 -6.67
C GLY A 84 -11.38 10.57 -6.82
N GLN A 85 -10.96 11.65 -6.15
CA GLN A 85 -9.62 12.26 -6.19
C GLN A 85 -8.68 11.63 -5.14
N TYR A 86 -8.63 10.30 -5.10
CA TYR A 86 -7.84 9.53 -4.15
C TYR A 86 -7.14 8.36 -4.83
N LEU A 87 -6.22 7.73 -4.10
CA LEU A 87 -5.60 6.46 -4.44
C LEU A 87 -5.93 5.45 -3.34
N TYR A 88 -6.07 4.19 -3.71
CA TYR A 88 -6.25 3.09 -2.77
C TYR A 88 -5.36 1.92 -3.17
N PHE A 89 -5.09 1.06 -2.20
CA PHE A 89 -4.12 -0.01 -2.36
C PHE A 89 -4.83 -1.35 -2.25
N THR A 90 -4.60 -2.22 -3.22
CA THR A 90 -5.07 -3.61 -3.23
C THR A 90 -3.88 -4.54 -3.11
N TRP A 91 -4.07 -5.65 -2.44
CA TRP A 91 -3.11 -6.75 -2.31
C TRP A 91 -3.89 -8.08 -2.31
N ASP A 92 -3.17 -9.18 -2.11
CA ASP A 92 -3.78 -10.51 -1.99
C ASP A 92 -4.79 -10.58 -0.84
N THR A 93 -6.03 -10.98 -1.15
CA THR A 93 -7.14 -11.03 -0.19
C THR A 93 -6.97 -12.08 0.91
N ASP A 94 -6.00 -12.99 0.77
CA ASP A 94 -5.67 -13.97 1.80
C ASP A 94 -4.94 -13.35 3.02
N TYR A 95 -4.65 -12.05 2.97
CA TYR A 95 -3.92 -11.33 4.00
C TYR A 95 -4.63 -10.05 4.44
N THR A 96 -4.49 -9.73 5.73
CA THR A 96 -4.85 -8.45 6.32
C THR A 96 -3.61 -7.66 6.71
N LEU A 97 -3.69 -6.34 6.64
CA LEU A 97 -2.59 -5.41 6.88
C LEU A 97 -2.72 -4.76 8.25
N SER A 98 -1.63 -4.79 9.03
CA SER A 98 -1.38 -3.83 10.10
C SER A 98 -0.36 -2.80 9.64
N LEU A 99 -0.73 -1.54 9.71
CA LEU A 99 0.02 -0.44 9.12
C LEU A 99 0.83 0.29 10.19
N ASP A 100 2.14 0.35 9.99
CA ASP A 100 3.04 1.06 10.91
C ASP A 100 3.41 2.44 10.37
N SER A 101 3.82 2.50 9.09
CA SER A 101 4.18 3.77 8.46
C SER A 101 4.10 3.75 6.95
N VAL A 102 3.95 4.94 6.38
CA VAL A 102 4.08 5.18 4.95
C VAL A 102 5.03 6.33 4.71
N SER A 103 5.99 6.15 3.81
CA SER A 103 6.91 7.21 3.39
C SER A 103 6.70 7.50 1.91
N ALA A 104 6.52 8.78 1.55
CA ALA A 104 6.40 9.17 0.15
C ALA A 104 6.99 10.55 -0.15
N PHE A 105 7.39 10.74 -1.40
CA PHE A 105 7.86 12.02 -1.93
C PHE A 105 6.70 12.75 -2.62
N TYR A 106 6.16 13.78 -1.98
CA TYR A 106 5.02 14.53 -2.47
C TYR A 106 5.48 15.81 -3.17
N THR A 107 4.97 16.04 -4.39
CA THR A 107 5.12 17.33 -5.07
C THR A 107 3.83 17.70 -5.80
N ARG A 108 3.67 18.98 -6.11
CA ARG A 108 2.47 19.49 -6.81
C ARG A 108 2.79 20.67 -7.73
N ALA A 109 1.86 20.97 -8.63
CA ALA A 109 1.76 22.24 -9.34
C ALA A 109 1.29 23.37 -8.41
N ASN A 110 1.42 24.62 -8.85
CA ASN A 110 0.98 25.80 -8.08
C ASN A 110 -0.50 25.75 -7.65
N THR A 111 -1.36 25.14 -8.47
CA THR A 111 -2.81 25.04 -8.23
C THR A 111 -3.28 23.63 -7.85
N GLY A 112 -2.35 22.67 -7.75
CA GLY A 112 -2.66 21.27 -7.43
C GLY A 112 -2.97 21.05 -5.94
N GLY A 113 -3.30 19.81 -5.58
CA GLY A 113 -3.66 19.42 -4.21
C GLY A 113 -2.60 19.83 -3.20
N GLN A 114 -3.00 20.65 -2.24
CA GLN A 114 -2.09 21.26 -1.28
C GLN A 114 -1.71 20.30 -0.14
N ASN A 115 -2.60 19.35 0.13
CA ASN A 115 -2.52 18.44 1.24
C ASN A 115 -2.78 17.01 0.78
N ALA A 116 -2.30 16.05 1.57
CA ALA A 116 -2.66 14.64 1.45
C ALA A 116 -3.08 14.11 2.82
N GLN A 117 -4.03 13.17 2.84
CA GLN A 117 -4.46 12.51 4.06
C GLN A 117 -4.57 11.02 3.79
N TRP A 118 -3.90 10.23 4.62
CA TRP A 118 -4.11 8.78 4.65
C TRP A 118 -5.45 8.48 5.32
N GLY A 119 -6.13 7.45 4.83
CA GLY A 119 -7.45 7.07 5.32
C GLY A 119 -7.74 5.59 5.12
N THR A 120 -8.76 5.13 5.84
CA THR A 120 -9.39 3.84 5.59
C THR A 120 -10.68 4.01 4.80
N ILE A 121 -11.01 3.02 3.98
CA ILE A 121 -12.22 2.95 3.16
C ILE A 121 -12.99 1.71 3.61
N ILE A 122 -13.84 1.87 4.62
CA ILE A 122 -14.59 0.76 5.23
C ILE A 122 -16.07 1.03 5.03
N SER A 123 -16.79 0.06 4.46
CA SER A 123 -18.21 0.20 4.13
C SER A 123 -18.51 1.46 3.29
N SER A 124 -17.62 1.76 2.33
CA SER A 124 -17.67 2.94 1.47
C SER A 124 -17.63 4.29 2.20
N ASN A 125 -17.07 4.31 3.41
CA ASN A 125 -16.84 5.53 4.17
C ASN A 125 -15.34 5.79 4.33
N TRP A 126 -14.94 7.04 4.07
CA TRP A 126 -13.60 7.53 4.33
C TRP A 126 -13.42 7.87 5.82
N THR A 127 -12.38 7.32 6.44
CA THR A 127 -11.94 7.72 7.79
C THR A 127 -10.47 8.08 7.77
N SER A 128 -10.14 9.33 8.08
CA SER A 128 -8.76 9.80 8.14
C SER A 128 -7.96 9.09 9.23
N ILE A 129 -6.77 8.61 8.89
CA ILE A 129 -5.79 8.01 9.81
C ILE A 129 -4.45 8.72 9.73
N GLY A 130 -3.74 8.78 10.86
CA GLY A 130 -2.50 9.54 10.95
C GLY A 130 -2.68 11.04 10.76
N THR A 131 -1.57 11.76 10.82
CA THR A 131 -1.57 13.22 10.66
C THR A 131 -1.68 13.61 9.19
N ALA A 132 -2.46 14.65 8.90
CA ALA A 132 -2.52 15.26 7.57
C ALA A 132 -1.14 15.71 7.11
N ILE A 133 -0.80 15.41 5.87
CA ILE A 133 0.37 15.95 5.20
C ILE A 133 -0.06 17.31 4.64
N THR A 134 0.43 18.38 5.26
CA THR A 134 0.10 19.74 4.86
C THR A 134 1.22 20.38 4.05
N ALA A 135 0.89 21.35 3.21
CA ALA A 135 1.86 22.16 2.49
C ALA A 135 2.85 21.34 1.63
N ILE A 136 2.32 20.39 0.86
CA ILE A 136 3.07 19.63 -0.15
C ILE A 136 3.98 20.56 -0.97
N THR A 137 5.22 20.19 -1.23
CA THR A 137 6.15 21.12 -1.88
C THR A 137 5.70 21.44 -3.30
N THR A 138 5.60 22.74 -3.62
CA THR A 138 5.47 23.22 -5.00
C THR A 138 6.83 23.12 -5.67
N ALA A 139 7.03 22.10 -6.51
CA ALA A 139 8.34 21.78 -7.07
C ALA A 139 8.25 21.29 -8.51
N THR A 140 9.00 21.94 -9.39
CA THR A 140 9.30 21.40 -10.71
C THR A 140 10.21 20.16 -10.55
N PRO A 141 9.97 19.07 -11.29
CA PRO A 141 10.50 17.71 -11.11
C PRO A 141 12.03 17.43 -11.08
N THR A 142 12.85 18.44 -10.80
CA THR A 142 14.32 18.33 -10.77
C THR A 142 14.90 18.63 -9.39
N THR A 143 14.05 18.79 -8.36
CA THR A 143 14.47 19.24 -7.03
C THR A 143 14.28 18.16 -5.98
N SER A 144 15.34 17.92 -5.21
CA SER A 144 15.36 16.95 -4.13
C SER A 144 14.56 17.45 -2.93
N THR A 145 13.43 16.82 -2.67
CA THR A 145 12.66 16.95 -1.43
C THR A 145 12.91 15.73 -0.57
N ALA A 146 12.97 15.85 0.75
CA ALA A 146 12.95 14.69 1.63
C ALA A 146 11.58 13.97 1.58
N PRO A 147 11.53 12.65 1.80
CA PRO A 147 10.25 11.96 1.89
C PRO A 147 9.52 12.38 3.18
N ILE A 148 8.20 12.40 3.12
CA ILE A 148 7.35 12.61 4.29
C ILE A 148 6.91 11.23 4.80
N THR A 149 7.26 10.92 6.04
CA THR A 149 6.85 9.68 6.72
C THR A 149 5.67 9.96 7.64
N THR A 150 4.55 9.29 7.37
CA THR A 150 3.40 9.25 8.28
C THR A 150 3.47 7.96 9.08
N THR A 151 3.45 8.06 10.41
CA THR A 151 3.38 6.91 11.31
C THR A 151 1.96 6.70 11.81
N PHE A 152 1.61 5.45 12.07
CA PHE A 152 0.28 5.05 12.48
C PHE A 152 0.35 4.28 13.80
N SER A 153 -0.71 4.41 14.60
CA SER A 153 -0.86 3.67 15.85
C SER A 153 -2.24 3.06 15.87
N GLY A 154 -2.31 1.74 16.10
CA GLY A 154 -3.57 1.01 16.18
C GLY A 154 -4.32 0.83 14.85
N VAL A 155 -3.63 0.96 13.71
CA VAL A 155 -4.21 0.66 12.39
C VAL A 155 -3.90 -0.79 12.05
N SER A 156 -4.88 -1.68 12.24
CA SER A 156 -4.71 -3.12 12.02
C SER A 156 -5.94 -3.76 11.39
N GLY A 157 -5.74 -4.94 10.80
CA GLY A 157 -6.81 -5.74 10.21
C GLY A 157 -7.43 -5.11 8.96
N LEU A 158 -6.68 -4.25 8.25
CA LEU A 158 -7.17 -3.71 6.99
C LEU A 158 -7.27 -4.82 5.96
N GLU A 159 -8.36 -4.89 5.22
CA GLU A 159 -8.54 -5.78 4.07
C GLU A 159 -8.10 -5.07 2.77
N SER A 160 -7.86 -5.87 1.73
CA SER A 160 -7.47 -5.37 0.42
C SER A 160 -8.45 -4.31 -0.09
N GLY A 161 -7.93 -3.16 -0.52
CA GLY A 161 -8.73 -2.03 -0.99
C GLY A 161 -9.16 -1.05 0.11
N GLN A 162 -8.92 -1.36 1.38
CA GLN A 162 -9.36 -0.49 2.48
C GLN A 162 -8.33 0.59 2.87
N LEU A 163 -7.08 0.50 2.45
CA LEU A 163 -6.09 1.58 2.66
C LEU A 163 -6.13 2.57 1.49
N GLY A 164 -6.20 3.87 1.78
CA GLY A 164 -6.12 4.90 0.75
C GLY A 164 -5.43 6.19 1.18
N VAL A 165 -5.19 7.05 0.20
CA VAL A 165 -4.67 8.42 0.37
C VAL A 165 -5.45 9.37 -0.54
N ALA A 166 -6.03 10.40 0.06
CA ALA A 166 -6.78 11.44 -0.64
C ALA A 166 -5.93 12.71 -0.76
N PHE A 167 -6.01 13.39 -1.90
CA PHE A 167 -5.33 14.67 -2.13
C PHE A 167 -6.36 15.77 -2.25
N TYR A 168 -6.11 16.91 -1.61
CA TYR A 168 -7.12 17.96 -1.48
C TYR A 168 -6.50 19.34 -1.25
N GLY A 169 -7.34 20.37 -1.26
CA GLY A 169 -6.98 21.76 -1.02
C GLY A 169 -6.42 22.47 -2.24
N GLY A 170 -6.47 21.86 -3.43
CA GLY A 170 -6.13 22.52 -4.68
C GLY A 170 -7.09 23.66 -5.01
N THR A 171 -6.72 24.47 -6.00
CA THR A 171 -7.50 25.66 -6.41
C THR A 171 -8.00 25.56 -7.85
N SER A 172 -7.81 24.41 -8.49
CA SER A 172 -8.21 24.17 -9.88
C SER A 172 -8.36 22.68 -10.17
N SER A 173 -9.40 22.33 -10.93
CA SER A 173 -9.63 21.00 -11.50
C SER A 173 -8.95 20.77 -12.86
N ALA A 174 -8.16 21.73 -13.34
CA ALA A 174 -7.50 21.62 -14.65
C ALA A 174 -6.44 20.50 -14.67
N ASN A 175 -6.16 19.97 -15.86
CA ASN A 175 -5.12 18.94 -16.05
C ASN A 175 -3.69 19.42 -15.71
N THR A 176 -3.48 20.73 -15.59
CA THR A 176 -2.24 21.35 -15.12
C THR A 176 -2.14 21.46 -13.59
N ALA A 177 -3.25 21.26 -12.86
CA ALA A 177 -3.32 21.29 -11.40
C ALA A 177 -3.00 19.91 -10.79
N TRP A 178 -1.78 19.44 -11.02
CA TRP A 178 -1.36 18.09 -10.63
C TRP A 178 -0.79 18.03 -9.22
N VAL A 179 -0.92 16.84 -8.61
CA VAL A 179 -0.20 16.36 -7.43
C VAL A 179 0.40 15.00 -7.76
N ARG A 180 1.56 14.66 -7.19
CA ARG A 180 2.25 13.42 -7.57
C ARG A 180 3.11 12.84 -6.46
N PHE A 181 3.37 11.53 -6.61
CA PHE A 181 4.53 10.87 -6.02
C PHE A 181 5.71 10.97 -6.96
N ASP A 182 6.86 11.43 -6.46
CA ASP A 182 8.06 11.67 -7.27
C ASP A 182 9.16 10.63 -7.01
N SER A 183 9.62 9.94 -8.05
CA SER A 183 10.80 9.05 -7.98
C SER A 183 12.09 9.71 -8.51
N ARG A 184 12.06 11.01 -8.84
CA ARG A 184 13.23 11.80 -9.27
C ARG A 184 13.61 13.00 -8.40
N PRO A 185 13.37 13.04 -7.07
CA PRO A 185 13.99 14.10 -6.26
C PRO A 185 15.53 14.15 -6.45
N SER A 186 16.18 13.05 -6.86
CA SER A 186 17.62 12.94 -7.09
C SER A 186 17.98 12.66 -8.56
N ALA A 187 19.23 12.93 -8.96
CA ALA A 187 19.83 12.45 -10.22
C ALA A 187 19.88 10.90 -10.31
N THR A 188 19.50 10.21 -9.23
CA THR A 188 19.31 8.77 -9.14
C THR A 188 17.82 8.46 -8.94
N PRO A 189 17.26 7.41 -9.57
CA PRO A 189 15.91 6.92 -9.25
C PRO A 189 15.75 6.67 -7.74
N GLN A 190 14.61 7.08 -7.18
CA GLN A 190 14.25 6.88 -5.78
C GLN A 190 12.89 6.20 -5.67
N VAL A 191 12.64 5.54 -4.53
CA VAL A 191 11.33 4.99 -4.20
C VAL A 191 10.37 6.16 -3.96
N ALA A 192 9.35 6.32 -4.81
CA ALA A 192 8.39 7.40 -4.71
C ALA A 192 7.43 7.24 -3.52
N LEU A 193 7.10 5.99 -3.19
CA LEU A 193 6.20 5.60 -2.11
C LEU A 193 6.62 4.24 -1.54
N SER A 194 6.63 4.10 -0.22
CA SER A 194 6.82 2.82 0.48
C SER A 194 5.80 2.64 1.61
N ILE A 195 5.30 1.42 1.74
CA ILE A 195 4.38 0.99 2.81
C ILE A 195 5.13 0.03 3.73
N ASN A 196 5.12 0.31 5.03
CA ASN A 196 5.69 -0.54 6.06
C ASN A 196 4.61 -0.97 7.05
N GLY A 197 4.69 -2.22 7.48
CA GLY A 197 3.73 -2.82 8.39
C GLY A 197 3.96 -4.31 8.55
N THR A 198 2.91 -5.02 8.93
CA THR A 198 2.87 -6.47 8.97
C THR A 198 1.65 -7.02 8.23
N MET A 199 1.84 -8.17 7.59
CA MET A 199 0.78 -8.90 6.90
C MET A 199 0.47 -10.16 7.70
N GLU A 200 -0.78 -10.36 8.04
CA GLU A 200 -1.27 -11.55 8.75
C GLU A 200 -2.28 -12.26 7.85
N SER A 201 -2.27 -13.60 7.86
CA SER A 201 -3.26 -14.32 7.05
C SER A 201 -4.68 -14.05 7.56
N ALA A 202 -5.58 -13.72 6.63
CA ALA A 202 -6.98 -13.41 6.89
C ALA A 202 -7.80 -14.65 7.32
N GLY A 203 -7.23 -15.84 7.19
CA GLY A 203 -7.86 -17.11 7.58
C GLY A 203 -6.81 -18.22 7.76
N PRO A 204 -7.22 -19.44 8.14
CA PRO A 204 -6.30 -20.56 8.14
C PRO A 204 -5.80 -20.79 6.70
N ILE A 205 -4.51 -20.53 6.46
CA ILE A 205 -3.85 -20.85 5.19
C ILE A 205 -4.07 -22.34 4.92
N PRO A 206 -4.69 -22.75 3.80
CA PRO A 206 -4.81 -24.16 3.46
C PRO A 206 -3.40 -24.74 3.28
N GLU A 207 -2.92 -25.49 4.27
CA GLU A 207 -1.62 -26.15 4.15
C GLU A 207 -1.65 -27.18 3.01
N PRO A 208 -0.64 -27.23 2.13
CA PRO A 208 -0.44 -28.35 1.21
C PRO A 208 -0.11 -29.70 1.91
N ALA A 209 -0.15 -29.78 3.25
CA ALA A 209 0.34 -30.93 4.01
C ALA A 209 -0.75 -31.87 4.56
N THR A 210 -2.00 -31.43 4.72
CA THR A 210 -3.07 -32.30 5.26
C THR A 210 -3.57 -33.33 4.25
N MET A 211 -3.38 -33.09 2.96
CA MET A 211 -3.64 -34.09 1.90
C MET A 211 -2.57 -35.19 1.83
N SER A 212 -1.34 -34.91 2.28
CA SER A 212 -0.24 -35.90 2.32
C SER A 212 -0.44 -36.93 3.44
N LEU A 213 -1.00 -36.51 4.58
CA LEU A 213 -1.30 -37.42 5.69
C LEU A 213 -2.44 -38.40 5.34
N LEU A 214 -3.44 -37.96 4.57
CA LEU A 214 -4.50 -38.82 4.04
C LEU A 214 -3.96 -39.78 2.96
N GLY A 215 -3.00 -39.35 2.13
CA GLY A 215 -2.31 -40.20 1.17
C GLY A 215 -1.44 -41.28 1.84
N LEU A 216 -0.74 -40.94 2.92
CA LEU A 216 0.07 -41.89 3.70
C LEU A 216 -0.80 -42.90 4.48
N GLY A 217 -1.96 -42.47 4.99
CA GLY A 217 -2.93 -43.37 5.61
C GLY A 217 -3.49 -44.41 4.63
N ALA A 218 -3.80 -43.99 3.40
CA ALA A 218 -4.22 -44.91 2.33
C ALA A 218 -3.09 -45.85 1.89
N LEU A 219 -1.85 -45.36 1.77
CA LEU A 219 -0.71 -46.18 1.38
C LEU A 219 -0.35 -47.23 2.44
N ALA A 220 -0.37 -46.88 3.73
CA ALA A 220 -0.15 -47.81 4.83
C ALA A 220 -1.23 -48.90 4.90
N MET A 221 -2.49 -48.56 4.61
CA MET A 221 -3.60 -49.51 4.57
C MET A 221 -3.48 -50.48 3.37
N VAL A 222 -3.03 -50.00 2.21
CA VAL A 222 -2.76 -50.83 1.02
C VAL A 222 -1.55 -51.75 1.23
N LEU A 223 -0.47 -51.26 1.86
CA LEU A 223 0.70 -52.06 2.22
C LEU A 223 0.35 -53.16 3.22
N ARG A 224 -0.49 -52.88 4.23
CA ARG A 224 -0.96 -53.89 5.18
C ARG A 224 -1.77 -55.00 4.51
N ARG A 225 -2.58 -54.67 3.50
CA ARG A 225 -3.38 -55.66 2.74
C ARG A 225 -2.51 -56.53 1.82
N LYS A 226 -1.35 -56.03 1.37
CA LYS A 226 -0.42 -56.78 0.50
C LYS A 226 0.51 -57.71 1.27
N MET A 227 0.76 -57.46 2.55
CA MET A 227 1.60 -58.31 3.42
C MET A 227 0.83 -59.45 4.13
N SER A 228 -0.50 -59.53 3.94
CA SER A 228 -1.36 -60.57 4.54
C SER A 228 -1.77 -61.67 3.55
N LYS A 229 -1.04 -61.85 2.46
CA LYS A 229 -1.18 -62.98 1.53
C LYS A 229 0.11 -63.77 1.45
#